data_AF-A0A6A4RNC5-F1
#
_entry.id   AF-A0A6A4RNC5-F1
#
_cell.length_a   1.000
_cell.length_b   1.000
_cell.length_c   1.000
_cell.angle_alpha   90.00
_cell.angle_beta   90.00
_cell.angle_gamma   90.00
#
_symmetry.space_group_name_H-M   'P 1'
#
loop_
_entity.id
_entity.type
_entity.pdbx_description
1 polymer ?
#
loop_
_entity_poly.entity_id
_entity_poly.type
_entity_poly.pdbx_seq_one_letter_code
_entity_poly.pdbx_strand_id
1 'polypeptide(L)'
;MRPITTVLLACLSATSFLVTNPAVSDVYECTFEQGHIAKPTPTRVVMEIDEYHSEGKLLEIEIPGVITRPGPIDFKRNDTKIASVWWVGREYKFTEAARKSGARSGTGYYTVEWYTHQFSVFFNKQSLKAQTRSKDVKYGDLNFAKSGTCKRLK
;
A
#
# COMPACT_ATOMS: atom_id res chain seq x y z
N MET A 1 60.88 -49.10 -12.58
CA MET A 1 59.61 -48.71 -11.92
C MET A 1 59.21 -47.34 -12.48
N ARG A 2 58.06 -47.24 -13.15
CA ARG A 2 57.60 -46.00 -13.81
C ARG A 2 56.62 -45.24 -12.89
N PRO A 3 56.69 -43.91 -12.75
CA PRO A 3 55.71 -43.16 -11.98
C PRO A 3 54.43 -42.96 -12.82
N ILE A 4 53.30 -43.09 -12.14
CA ILE A 4 51.94 -42.97 -12.69
C ILE A 4 51.54 -41.49 -12.62
N THR A 5 51.20 -40.93 -13.77
CA THR A 5 50.75 -39.55 -13.94
C THR A 5 49.36 -39.36 -13.35
N THR A 6 49.22 -38.46 -12.36
CA THR A 6 47.93 -38.07 -11.79
C THR A 6 47.33 -36.94 -12.62
N VAL A 7 46.23 -37.20 -13.33
CA VAL A 7 45.47 -36.17 -14.06
C VAL A 7 44.36 -35.66 -13.13
N LEU A 8 44.50 -34.42 -12.65
CA LEU A 8 43.49 -33.71 -11.88
C LEU A 8 42.53 -33.03 -12.85
N LEU A 9 41.32 -33.59 -12.97
CA LEU A 9 40.21 -32.98 -13.72
C LEU A 9 39.45 -32.04 -12.78
N ALA A 10 39.69 -30.73 -12.90
CA ALA A 10 38.92 -29.71 -12.21
C ALA A 10 37.62 -29.43 -13.00
N CYS A 11 36.49 -29.93 -12.50
CA CYS A 11 35.17 -29.54 -13.00
C CYS A 11 34.88 -28.10 -12.56
N LEU A 12 35.01 -27.15 -13.50
CA LEU A 12 34.41 -25.82 -13.36
C LEU A 12 32.88 -25.98 -13.28
N SER A 13 32.33 -25.85 -12.09
CA SER A 13 30.90 -25.67 -11.88
C SER A 13 30.55 -24.23 -12.26
N ALA A 14 30.14 -24.04 -13.52
CA ALA A 14 29.51 -22.80 -13.95
C ALA A 14 28.15 -22.68 -13.22
N THR A 15 28.14 -21.97 -12.09
CA THR A 15 26.90 -21.49 -11.48
C THR A 15 26.30 -20.44 -12.40
N SER A 16 25.36 -20.87 -13.25
CA SER A 16 24.50 -19.97 -14.00
C SER A 16 23.67 -19.16 -13.01
N PHE A 17 24.13 -17.96 -12.67
CA PHE A 17 23.30 -16.97 -11.99
C PHE A 17 22.17 -16.61 -12.94
N LEU A 18 20.97 -17.13 -12.68
CA LEU A 18 19.75 -16.60 -13.27
C LEU A 18 19.64 -15.16 -12.79
N VAL A 19 20.04 -14.22 -13.64
CA VAL A 19 19.71 -12.81 -13.48
C VAL A 19 18.21 -12.71 -13.70
N THR A 20 17.43 -12.88 -12.64
CA THR A 20 16.04 -12.42 -12.62
C THR A 20 16.11 -10.91 -12.74
N ASN A 21 15.65 -10.35 -13.86
CA ASN A 21 15.40 -8.92 -13.95
C ASN A 21 14.60 -8.50 -12.71
N PRO A 22 14.96 -7.38 -12.04
CA PRO A 22 14.19 -6.90 -10.90
C PRO A 22 12.74 -6.75 -11.35
N ALA A 23 11.81 -7.29 -10.55
CA ALA A 23 10.39 -7.10 -10.80
C ALA A 23 10.14 -5.59 -10.95
N VAL A 24 9.57 -5.19 -12.08
CA VAL A 24 9.30 -3.79 -12.37
C VAL A 24 8.14 -3.39 -11.48
N SER A 25 8.42 -2.60 -10.44
CA SER A 25 7.40 -2.02 -9.59
C SER A 25 7.07 -0.61 -10.09
N ASP A 26 5.78 -0.36 -10.27
CA ASP A 26 5.26 0.95 -10.60
C ASP A 26 5.00 1.73 -9.32
N VAL A 27 5.41 2.99 -9.28
CA VAL A 27 5.11 3.87 -8.14
C VAL A 27 3.98 4.82 -8.54
N TYR A 28 2.90 4.80 -7.78
CA TYR A 28 1.76 5.70 -7.98
C TYR A 28 1.63 6.66 -6.80
N GLU A 29 1.42 7.93 -7.12
CA GLU A 29 0.99 8.93 -6.14
C GLU A 29 -0.44 9.35 -6.47
N CYS A 30 -1.34 9.15 -5.53
CA CYS A 30 -2.74 9.50 -5.65
C CYS A 30 -3.11 10.62 -4.68
N THR A 31 -3.94 11.54 -5.15
CA THR A 31 -4.47 12.67 -4.38
C THR A 31 -5.98 12.62 -4.37
N PHE A 32 -6.57 12.97 -3.23
CA PHE A 32 -8.01 12.89 -2.99
C PHE A 32 -8.50 14.12 -2.23
N GLU A 33 -9.78 14.40 -2.37
CA GLU A 33 -10.44 15.39 -1.53
C GLU A 33 -10.38 15.02 -0.05
N GLN A 34 -10.27 16.04 0.81
CA GLN A 34 -10.29 15.85 2.24
C GLN A 34 -11.63 15.26 2.72
N GLY A 35 -11.53 14.23 3.56
CA GLY A 35 -12.66 13.64 4.26
C GLY A 35 -12.97 14.31 5.60
N HIS A 36 -14.00 13.80 6.28
CA HIS A 36 -14.40 14.28 7.61
C HIS A 36 -13.47 13.73 8.70
N ILE A 37 -13.26 14.47 9.79
CA ILE A 37 -12.31 14.06 10.86
C ILE A 37 -12.71 12.76 11.58
N ALA A 38 -14.01 12.52 11.77
CA ALA A 38 -14.54 11.27 12.31
C ALA A 38 -14.46 10.08 11.33
N LYS A 39 -14.05 10.33 10.08
CA LYS A 39 -13.88 9.36 9.01
C LYS A 39 -12.59 9.69 8.24
N PRO A 40 -11.43 9.53 8.90
CA PRO A 40 -10.16 9.95 8.37
C PRO A 40 -10.01 9.40 6.96
N THR A 41 -9.84 10.27 5.97
CA THR A 41 -9.70 9.87 4.57
C THR A 41 -8.34 10.38 4.09
N PRO A 42 -7.53 9.55 3.41
CA PRO A 42 -6.26 10.00 2.87
C PRO A 42 -6.46 11.13 1.87
N THR A 43 -5.67 12.19 1.97
CA THR A 43 -5.57 13.25 0.96
C THR A 43 -4.45 12.97 -0.04
N ARG A 44 -3.43 12.23 0.40
CA ARG A 44 -2.32 11.78 -0.44
C ARG A 44 -1.90 10.36 -0.06
N VAL A 45 -1.67 9.52 -1.07
CA VAL A 45 -1.19 8.14 -0.92
C VAL A 45 -0.14 7.87 -1.98
N VAL A 46 1.07 7.51 -1.55
CA VAL A 46 2.14 7.02 -2.42
C VAL A 46 2.30 5.53 -2.18
N MET A 47 2.14 4.75 -3.23
CA MET A 47 2.19 3.30 -3.19
C MET A 47 3.04 2.74 -4.31
N GLU A 48 3.79 1.70 -3.97
CA GLU A 48 4.53 0.87 -4.90
C GLU A 48 3.70 -0.39 -5.17
N ILE A 49 3.43 -0.66 -6.44
CA ILE A 49 2.62 -1.77 -6.91
C ILE A 49 3.46 -2.58 -7.89
N ASP A 50 3.67 -3.85 -7.56
CA ASP A 50 4.26 -4.80 -8.47
C ASP A 50 3.23 -5.17 -9.56
N GLU A 51 3.67 -5.23 -10.82
CA GLU A 51 2.82 -5.58 -11.95
C GLU A 51 2.30 -7.03 -11.88
N TYR A 52 3.07 -7.94 -11.27
CA TYR A 52 2.83 -9.39 -11.30
C TYR A 52 2.54 -10.01 -9.94
N HIS A 53 2.87 -9.33 -8.84
CA HIS A 53 2.65 -9.85 -7.50
C HIS A 53 1.34 -9.35 -6.87
N SER A 54 0.82 -10.17 -5.94
CA SER A 54 -0.30 -9.84 -5.05
C SER A 54 0.13 -8.98 -3.86
N GLU A 55 1.33 -8.42 -3.89
CA GLU A 55 1.97 -7.69 -2.78
C GLU A 55 2.43 -6.31 -3.26
N GLY A 56 2.46 -5.36 -2.33
CA GLY A 56 2.82 -3.98 -2.61
C GLY A 56 3.07 -3.23 -1.32
N LYS A 57 3.42 -1.95 -1.43
CA LYS A 57 3.87 -1.17 -0.28
C LYS A 57 3.34 0.26 -0.29
N LEU A 58 2.88 0.72 0.86
CA LEU A 58 2.69 2.15 1.14
C LEU A 58 4.04 2.75 1.47
N LEU A 59 4.43 3.72 0.65
CA LEU A 59 5.64 4.50 0.87
C LEU A 59 5.31 5.71 1.73
N GLU A 60 4.18 6.36 1.47
CA GLU A 60 3.80 7.59 2.16
C GLU A 60 2.27 7.75 2.17
N ILE A 61 1.71 8.26 3.27
CA ILE A 61 0.28 8.55 3.38
C ILE A 61 0.10 9.82 4.17
N GLU A 62 -0.74 10.72 3.67
CA GLU A 62 -1.22 11.88 4.41
C GLU A 62 -2.71 11.74 4.68
N ILE A 63 -3.06 11.82 5.95
CA ILE A 63 -4.44 11.91 6.42
C ILE A 63 -4.50 13.11 7.36
N PRO A 64 -5.31 14.14 7.06
CA PRO A 64 -5.41 15.33 7.91
C PRO A 64 -5.73 14.97 9.37
N GLY A 65 -4.90 15.47 10.28
CA GLY A 65 -5.07 15.25 11.71
C GLY A 65 -4.67 13.86 12.21
N VAL A 66 -4.05 13.01 11.39
CA VAL A 66 -3.62 11.65 11.75
C VAL A 66 -2.12 11.50 11.50
N ILE A 67 -1.42 10.91 12.47
CA ILE A 67 -0.05 10.46 12.34
C ILE A 67 -0.11 9.07 11.68
N THR A 68 0.42 8.99 10.47
CA THR A 68 0.41 7.80 9.61
C THR A 68 1.77 7.11 9.63
N ARG A 69 1.81 5.90 9.08
CA ARG A 69 3.05 5.15 8.88
C ARG A 69 3.02 4.38 7.54
N PRO A 70 4.18 4.23 6.88
CA PRO A 70 4.35 3.29 5.77
C PRO A 70 4.06 1.85 6.20
N GLY A 71 3.78 0.97 5.26
CA GLY A 71 3.45 -0.43 5.55
C GLY A 71 3.10 -1.23 4.31
N PRO A 72 2.84 -2.55 4.45
CA PRO A 72 2.37 -3.37 3.34
C PRO A 72 0.96 -2.95 2.90
N ILE A 73 0.62 -3.22 1.64
CA ILE A 73 -0.77 -3.22 1.14
C ILE A 73 -1.15 -4.58 0.64
N ASP A 74 -2.44 -4.86 0.78
CA ASP A 74 -3.09 -6.02 0.22
C ASP A 74 -3.90 -5.63 -1.02
N PHE A 75 -4.04 -6.57 -1.95
CA PHE A 75 -4.81 -6.34 -3.18
C PHE A 75 -6.14 -7.09 -3.12
N LYS A 76 -7.22 -6.36 -3.43
CA LYS A 76 -8.49 -6.99 -3.84
C LYS A 76 -8.50 -7.30 -5.33
N ARG A 77 -7.78 -6.50 -6.12
CA ARG A 77 -7.62 -6.65 -7.57
C ARG A 77 -6.35 -5.95 -8.03
N ASN A 78 -5.54 -6.62 -8.84
CA ASN A 78 -4.41 -6.02 -9.54
C ASN A 78 -4.39 -6.61 -10.95
N ASP A 79 -4.72 -5.80 -11.96
CA ASP A 79 -4.56 -6.18 -13.37
C ASP A 79 -3.95 -5.02 -14.16
N THR A 80 -3.79 -5.20 -15.46
CA THR A 80 -3.17 -4.20 -16.35
C THR A 80 -3.96 -2.89 -16.45
N LYS A 81 -5.24 -2.87 -16.06
CA LYS A 81 -6.12 -1.71 -16.19
C LYS A 81 -6.52 -1.11 -14.85
N ILE A 82 -6.61 -1.92 -13.80
CA ILE A 82 -7.20 -1.54 -12.51
C ILE A 82 -6.33 -2.07 -11.39
N ALA A 83 -6.16 -1.26 -10.35
CA ALA A 83 -5.68 -1.71 -9.05
C ALA A 83 -6.66 -1.28 -7.95
N SER A 84 -6.95 -2.22 -7.05
CA SER A 84 -7.76 -2.04 -5.86
C SER A 84 -6.97 -2.54 -4.67
N VAL A 85 -6.36 -1.60 -3.95
CA VAL A 85 -5.51 -1.88 -2.80
C VAL A 85 -6.22 -1.52 -1.50
N TRP A 86 -5.80 -2.15 -0.42
CA TRP A 86 -6.28 -1.81 0.92
C TRP A 86 -5.21 -2.08 1.98
N TRP A 87 -5.39 -1.45 3.13
CA TRP A 87 -4.54 -1.65 4.31
C TRP A 87 -5.31 -1.28 5.58
N VAL A 88 -4.75 -1.62 6.74
CA VAL A 88 -5.32 -1.29 8.05
C VAL A 88 -4.43 -0.27 8.74
N GLY A 89 -5.04 0.77 9.31
CA GLY A 89 -4.33 1.83 10.04
C GLY A 89 -3.85 1.44 11.44
N ARG A 90 -3.39 0.20 11.67
CA ARG A 90 -3.13 -0.36 13.01
C ARG A 90 -2.20 0.50 13.87
N GLU A 91 -1.21 1.13 13.24
CA GLU A 91 -0.22 1.98 13.93
C GLU A 91 -0.56 3.47 13.87
N TYR A 92 -1.74 3.84 13.37
CA TYR A 92 -2.12 5.23 13.20
C TYR A 92 -2.69 5.79 14.49
N LYS A 93 -2.59 7.11 14.64
CA LYS A 93 -3.11 7.83 15.80
C LYS A 93 -3.51 9.23 15.42
N PHE A 94 -4.55 9.76 16.05
CA PHE A 94 -4.86 11.17 15.91
C PHE A 94 -3.73 12.04 16.48
N THR A 95 -3.43 13.13 15.78
CA THR A 95 -2.61 14.23 16.29
C THR A 95 -3.28 14.87 17.51
N GLU A 96 -2.51 15.60 18.32
CA GLU A 96 -3.08 16.32 19.47
C GLU A 96 -4.14 17.36 19.05
N ALA A 97 -3.88 18.10 17.98
CA ALA A 97 -4.82 19.08 17.43
C ALA A 97 -6.15 18.43 17.04
N ALA A 98 -6.12 17.30 16.32
CA ALA A 98 -7.31 16.56 15.95
C ALA A 98 -8.12 16.09 17.16
N ARG A 99 -7.44 15.60 18.21
CA ARG A 99 -8.10 15.18 19.47
C ARG A 99 -8.80 16.36 20.16
N LYS A 100 -8.15 17.53 20.19
CA LYS A 100 -8.76 18.77 20.74
C LYS A 100 -9.99 19.21 19.95
N SER A 101 -10.00 18.98 18.64
CA SER A 101 -11.15 19.22 17.75
C SER A 101 -12.21 18.11 17.77
N GLY A 102 -12.12 17.16 18.70
CA GLY A 102 -13.14 16.13 18.93
C GLY A 102 -12.88 14.77 18.27
N ALA A 103 -11.73 14.55 17.63
CA ALA A 103 -11.36 13.24 17.10
C ALA A 103 -11.12 12.23 18.24
N ARG A 104 -11.69 11.03 18.12
CA ARG A 104 -11.63 10.00 19.18
C ARG A 104 -11.30 8.63 18.59
N SER A 105 -10.32 7.97 19.19
CA SER A 105 -10.05 6.54 18.92
C SER A 105 -10.90 5.67 19.86
N GLY A 106 -11.28 4.48 19.40
CA GLY A 106 -11.97 3.47 20.22
C GLY A 106 -13.16 2.83 19.50
N THR A 107 -13.97 2.10 20.27
CA THR A 107 -15.15 1.40 19.74
C THR A 107 -16.42 2.26 19.83
N GLY A 108 -17.11 2.46 18.70
CA GLY A 108 -18.33 3.28 18.63
C GLY A 108 -18.62 3.84 17.24
N TYR A 109 -19.83 4.38 17.04
CA TYR A 109 -20.29 4.86 15.72
C TYR A 109 -19.57 6.12 15.19
N TYR A 110 -18.91 6.88 16.07
CA TYR A 110 -18.22 8.13 15.75
C TYR A 110 -16.77 8.16 16.27
N THR A 111 -16.22 6.98 16.54
CA THR A 111 -14.82 6.78 16.91
C THR A 111 -14.12 6.00 15.81
N VAL A 112 -12.79 6.06 15.80
CA VAL A 112 -11.98 5.28 14.87
C VAL A 112 -11.28 4.17 15.63
N GLU A 113 -11.63 2.92 15.33
CA GLU A 113 -10.95 1.75 15.87
C GLU A 113 -9.79 1.35 14.94
N TRP A 114 -8.61 1.94 15.15
CA TRP A 114 -7.44 1.79 14.29
C TRP A 114 -7.04 0.34 14.00
N TYR A 115 -7.30 -0.58 14.94
CA TYR A 115 -6.99 -2.00 14.76
C TYR A 115 -7.85 -2.68 13.69
N THR A 116 -9.05 -2.16 13.42
CA THR A 116 -9.99 -2.66 12.41
C THR A 116 -10.32 -1.63 11.33
N HIS A 117 -9.71 -0.45 11.38
CA HIS A 117 -9.98 0.63 10.44
C HIS A 117 -9.24 0.41 9.13
N GLN A 118 -10.00 0.10 8.09
CA GLN A 118 -9.52 -0.20 6.76
C GLN A 118 -9.56 1.03 5.87
N PHE A 119 -8.47 1.22 5.13
CA PHE A 119 -8.37 2.18 4.04
C PHE A 119 -8.28 1.41 2.73
N SER A 120 -8.78 2.01 1.66
CA SER A 120 -8.62 1.45 0.32
C SER A 120 -8.49 2.52 -0.73
N VAL A 121 -7.79 2.18 -1.81
CA VAL A 121 -7.70 2.96 -3.03
C VAL A 121 -8.05 2.04 -4.19
N PHE A 122 -9.05 2.45 -4.96
CA PHE A 122 -9.39 1.87 -6.25
C PHE A 122 -9.01 2.86 -7.33
N PHE A 123 -8.21 2.46 -8.31
CA PHE A 123 -7.88 3.33 -9.43
C PHE A 123 -7.72 2.57 -10.73
N ASN A 124 -7.95 3.28 -11.83
CA ASN A 124 -7.72 2.81 -13.17
C ASN A 124 -6.33 3.27 -13.63
N LYS A 125 -5.44 2.32 -13.95
CA LYS A 125 -4.03 2.56 -14.32
C LYS A 125 -3.87 3.34 -15.63
N GLN A 126 -4.87 3.30 -16.52
CA GLN A 126 -4.83 3.99 -17.82
C GLN A 126 -5.34 5.43 -17.74
N SER A 127 -6.53 5.62 -17.16
CA SER A 127 -7.15 6.94 -17.01
C SER A 127 -6.65 7.71 -15.80
N LEU A 128 -5.94 7.04 -14.90
CA LEU A 128 -5.43 7.55 -13.63
C LEU A 128 -6.52 8.13 -12.70
N LYS A 129 -7.80 7.83 -12.95
CA LYS A 129 -8.91 8.16 -12.06
C LYS A 129 -8.91 7.23 -10.86
N ALA A 130 -9.14 7.79 -9.68
CA ALA A 130 -9.06 7.05 -8.42
C ALA A 130 -10.23 7.37 -7.50
N GLN A 131 -10.48 6.45 -6.56
CA GLN A 131 -11.39 6.60 -5.45
C GLN A 131 -10.74 6.04 -4.20
N THR A 132 -10.82 6.77 -3.09
CA THR A 132 -10.42 6.26 -1.78
C THR A 132 -11.63 6.04 -0.89
N ARG A 133 -11.55 5.05 0.00
CA ARG A 133 -12.56 4.77 1.03
C ARG A 133 -11.88 4.52 2.36
N SER A 134 -12.61 4.85 3.41
CA SER A 134 -12.24 4.69 4.80
C SER A 134 -13.41 4.02 5.52
N LYS A 135 -13.17 2.85 6.13
CA LYS A 135 -14.22 2.00 6.70
C LYS A 135 -13.74 1.42 8.02
N ASP A 136 -14.58 1.51 9.05
CA ASP A 136 -14.47 0.61 10.19
C ASP A 136 -15.16 -0.71 9.85
N VAL A 137 -14.40 -1.81 9.78
CA VAL A 137 -14.90 -3.13 9.41
C VAL A 137 -16.04 -3.59 10.34
N LYS A 138 -16.10 -3.09 11.58
CA LYS A 138 -17.11 -3.48 12.58
C LYS A 138 -18.47 -2.76 12.43
N TYR A 139 -18.47 -1.50 12.01
CA TYR A 139 -19.68 -0.65 12.02
C TYR A 139 -20.31 -0.42 10.64
N GLY A 140 -19.82 -1.13 9.61
CA GLY A 140 -20.42 -1.16 8.27
C GLY A 140 -19.93 -0.06 7.32
N ASP A 141 -20.25 -0.21 6.03
CA ASP A 141 -19.92 0.78 5.01
C ASP A 141 -20.85 1.98 5.13
N LEU A 142 -20.28 3.12 5.51
CA LEU A 142 -20.88 4.41 5.27
C LEU A 142 -20.40 4.81 3.86
N ASN A 143 -21.30 4.94 2.88
CA ASN A 143 -20.99 5.27 1.47
C ASN A 143 -20.29 6.64 1.32
N PHE A 144 -18.98 6.70 1.58
CA PHE A 144 -18.19 7.94 1.55
C PHE A 144 -16.89 7.72 0.78
N ALA A 145 -17.00 7.31 -0.48
CA ALA A 145 -15.87 7.33 -1.39
C ALA A 145 -15.50 8.77 -1.74
N LYS A 146 -14.21 9.08 -1.71
CA LYS A 146 -13.68 10.35 -2.21
C LYS A 146 -12.99 10.11 -3.54
N SER A 147 -13.42 10.85 -4.56
CA SER A 147 -12.80 10.82 -5.88
C SER A 147 -11.43 11.49 -5.81
N GLY A 148 -10.56 11.07 -6.71
CA GLY A 148 -9.20 11.57 -6.81
C GLY A 148 -8.56 11.21 -8.13
N THR A 149 -7.28 11.55 -8.23
CA THR A 149 -6.46 11.23 -9.40
C THR A 149 -5.11 10.70 -8.94
N CYS A 150 -4.52 9.83 -9.75
CA CYS A 150 -3.18 9.34 -9.55
C CYS A 150 -2.24 9.89 -10.63
N LYS A 151 -0.95 9.80 -10.37
CA LYS A 151 0.11 9.93 -11.37
C LYS A 151 1.09 8.79 -11.15
N ARG A 152 1.60 8.23 -12.25
CA ARG A 152 2.71 7.30 -12.21
C ARG A 152 4.01 8.09 -12.07
N LEU A 153 4.82 7.74 -11.08
CA LEU A 153 6.09 8.41 -10.79
C LEU A 153 7.27 7.70 -11.42
N LYS A 154 7.22 6.36 -11.50
CA LYS A 154 8.21 5.46 -12.09
C LYS A 154 7.47 4.26 -12.69
#